data_AF-A0A941MES0-F1
#
_entry.id   AF-A0A941MES0-F1
#
_cell.length_a   1.000
_cell.length_b   1.000
_cell.length_c   1.000
_cell.angle_alpha   90.00
_cell.angle_beta   90.00
_cell.angle_gamma   90.00
#
_symmetry.space_group_name_H-M   'P 1'
#
loop_
_entity.id
_entity.type
_entity.pdbx_description
1 polymer ?
#
loop_
_entity_poly.entity_id
_entity_poly.type
_entity_poly.pdbx_seq_one_letter_code
_entity_poly.pdbx_strand_id
1 'polypeptide(L)'
;MAALVPDLPQVEKHIVEMTNEVRREKNLPALKVNAMLAKAARAFAQKVATSGNFSHTADGRTPAQRAESVGYKHCDIAENLAMDQNIGGFDTGQLAVQAIAGWMNSPPHRANILRASVSEIGVGVARAPGVKPKFISVELFGQPASKMVTFQIKNVAKMELTYSYGNRSYDLKPGVSVVHSSCSQQQLVITKPGGFFSSATEIAKVMPENKQLYTLKPNASGEPKMETAARPAKP
;
A
#
# COMPACT_ATOMS: atom_id res chain seq x y z
N MET A 1 26.92 -34.47 3.70
CA MET A 1 25.81 -34.13 4.62
C MET A 1 24.58 -33.82 3.78
N ALA A 2 23.40 -34.27 4.17
CA ALA A 2 22.15 -33.90 3.48
C ALA A 2 21.88 -32.40 3.71
N ALA A 3 21.40 -31.69 2.69
CA ALA A 3 21.05 -30.29 2.81
C ALA A 3 19.86 -30.10 3.77
N LEU A 4 19.89 -29.04 4.58
CA LEU A 4 18.76 -28.66 5.43
C LEU A 4 17.57 -28.23 4.56
N VAL A 5 16.39 -28.80 4.85
CA VAL A 5 15.14 -28.48 4.17
C VAL A 5 14.23 -27.77 5.17
N PRO A 6 13.88 -26.49 4.93
CA PRO A 6 13.04 -25.73 5.83
C PRO A 6 11.56 -26.12 5.73
N ASP A 7 10.82 -25.92 6.82
CA ASP A 7 9.35 -25.98 6.84
C ASP A 7 8.79 -24.70 6.21
N LEU A 8 8.37 -24.77 4.94
CA LEU A 8 7.97 -23.59 4.16
C LEU A 8 6.81 -22.80 4.79
N PRO A 9 5.71 -23.42 5.27
CA PRO A 9 4.71 -22.72 6.07
C PRO A 9 5.26 -21.93 7.27
N GLN A 10 6.26 -22.46 7.97
CA GLN A 10 6.89 -21.73 9.08
C GLN A 10 7.79 -20.60 8.58
N VAL A 11 8.48 -20.76 7.45
CA VAL A 11 9.24 -19.66 6.80
C VAL A 11 8.29 -18.51 6.45
N GLU A 12 7.15 -18.80 5.83
CA GLU A 12 6.14 -17.78 5.49
C GLU A 12 5.65 -17.02 6.72
N LYS A 13 5.39 -17.75 7.83
CA LYS A 13 4.98 -17.15 9.10
C LYS A 13 6.07 -16.23 9.66
N HIS A 14 7.32 -16.68 9.69
CA HIS A 14 8.44 -15.86 10.18
C HIS A 14 8.69 -14.63 9.32
N ILE A 15 8.54 -14.72 7.99
CA ILE A 15 8.61 -13.55 7.11
C ILE A 15 7.53 -12.52 7.51
N VAL A 16 6.27 -12.95 7.71
CA VAL A 16 5.21 -12.03 8.16
C VAL A 16 5.54 -11.39 9.51
N GLU A 17 6.02 -12.17 10.47
CA GLU A 17 6.40 -11.69 11.81
C GLU A 17 7.51 -10.64 11.73
N MET A 18 8.59 -10.93 10.99
CA MET A 18 9.72 -10.02 10.79
C MET A 18 9.35 -8.77 10.00
N THR A 19 8.51 -8.89 8.97
CA THR A 19 7.99 -7.73 8.23
C THR A 19 7.18 -6.81 9.16
N ASN A 20 6.36 -7.38 10.05
CA ASN A 20 5.62 -6.60 11.04
C ASN A 20 6.51 -6.02 12.16
N GLU A 21 7.61 -6.68 12.51
CA GLU A 21 8.64 -6.13 13.39
C GLU A 21 9.25 -4.86 12.80
N VAL A 22 9.76 -4.95 11.57
CA VAL A 22 10.32 -3.80 10.84
C VAL A 22 9.34 -2.64 10.75
N ARG A 23 8.07 -2.93 10.47
CA ARG A 23 7.02 -1.90 10.40
C ARG A 23 6.77 -1.25 11.76
N ARG A 24 6.77 -2.04 12.84
CA ARG A 24 6.62 -1.52 14.20
C ARG A 24 7.75 -0.56 14.58
N GLU A 25 8.99 -0.89 14.24
CA GLU A 25 10.15 0.01 14.44
C GLU A 25 10.03 1.35 13.69
N LYS A 26 9.19 1.41 12.65
CA LYS A 26 8.88 2.63 11.88
C LYS A 26 7.53 3.24 12.23
N ASN A 27 6.92 2.84 13.35
CA ASN A 27 5.60 3.31 13.80
C ASN A 27 4.49 3.09 12.76
N LEU A 28 4.62 2.05 11.93
CA LEU A 28 3.60 1.66 10.97
C LEU A 28 2.69 0.57 11.55
N PRO A 29 1.39 0.58 11.23
CA PRO A 29 0.49 -0.51 11.62
C PRO A 29 0.96 -1.86 11.09
N ALA A 30 0.78 -2.90 11.90
CA ALA A 30 1.02 -4.27 11.49
C ALA A 30 0.04 -4.68 10.36
N LEU A 31 0.56 -5.44 9.40
CA LEU A 31 -0.18 -6.01 8.29
C LEU A 31 -0.90 -7.27 8.76
N LYS A 32 -2.16 -7.40 8.35
CA LYS A 32 -2.98 -8.58 8.59
C LYS A 32 -2.74 -9.63 7.50
N VAL A 33 -2.55 -10.88 7.87
CA VAL A 33 -2.46 -11.97 6.89
C VAL A 33 -3.78 -12.13 6.15
N ASN A 34 -3.72 -12.13 4.81
CA ASN A 34 -4.85 -12.39 3.94
C ASN A 34 -4.64 -13.71 3.17
N ALA A 35 -5.59 -14.64 3.30
CA ALA A 35 -5.48 -15.96 2.70
C ALA A 35 -5.49 -15.95 1.16
N MET A 36 -6.18 -15.00 0.53
CA MET A 36 -6.19 -14.85 -0.94
C MET A 36 -4.80 -14.39 -1.42
N LEU A 37 -4.22 -13.38 -0.77
CA LEU A 37 -2.86 -12.92 -1.09
C LEU A 37 -1.83 -14.03 -0.86
N ALA A 38 -1.92 -14.79 0.24
CA ALA A 38 -1.01 -15.90 0.50
C ALA A 38 -1.15 -17.01 -0.56
N LYS A 39 -2.38 -17.32 -1.00
CA LYS A 39 -2.62 -18.26 -2.10
C LYS A 39 -1.97 -17.79 -3.40
N ALA A 40 -2.12 -16.51 -3.76
CA ALA A 40 -1.49 -15.93 -4.94
C ALA A 40 0.04 -15.95 -4.85
N ALA A 41 0.61 -15.56 -3.70
CA ALA A 41 2.05 -15.54 -3.47
C ALA A 41 2.67 -16.94 -3.59
N ARG A 42 2.05 -17.97 -2.99
CA ARG A 42 2.51 -19.36 -3.09
C ARG A 42 2.47 -19.88 -4.53
N ALA A 43 1.37 -19.65 -5.24
CA ALA A 43 1.24 -20.06 -6.62
C ALA A 43 2.30 -19.38 -7.51
N PHE A 44 2.58 -18.10 -7.27
CA PHE A 44 3.60 -17.36 -8.00
C PHE A 44 5.02 -17.82 -7.67
N ALA A 45 5.34 -18.03 -6.40
CA ALA A 45 6.63 -18.59 -5.97
C ALA A 45 6.90 -19.93 -6.66
N GLN A 46 5.90 -20.82 -6.72
CA GLN A 46 6.00 -22.10 -7.43
C GLN A 46 6.24 -21.91 -8.93
N LYS A 47 5.59 -20.92 -9.56
CA LYS A 47 5.77 -20.64 -10.99
C LYS A 47 7.16 -20.09 -11.30
N VAL A 48 7.69 -19.18 -10.49
CA VAL A 48 9.08 -18.68 -10.61
C VAL A 48 10.07 -19.83 -10.39
N ALA A 49 9.84 -20.64 -9.36
CA ALA A 49 10.69 -21.79 -9.01
C ALA A 49 10.80 -22.81 -10.15
N THR A 50 9.71 -23.09 -10.87
CA THR A 50 9.66 -24.11 -11.92
C THR A 50 9.94 -23.58 -13.33
N SER A 51 9.75 -22.28 -13.59
CA SER A 51 9.98 -21.71 -14.92
C SER A 51 11.45 -21.41 -15.22
N GLY A 52 12.30 -21.33 -14.19
CA GLY A 52 13.68 -20.86 -14.34
C GLY A 52 13.79 -19.36 -14.66
N ASN A 53 12.67 -18.63 -14.67
CA ASN A 53 12.61 -17.19 -14.94
C ASN A 53 12.34 -16.42 -13.65
N PHE A 54 13.35 -15.69 -13.17
CA PHE A 54 13.21 -14.81 -12.01
C PHE A 54 12.72 -13.42 -12.44
N SER A 55 11.40 -13.27 -12.49
CA SER A 55 10.73 -12.05 -12.91
C SER A 55 9.40 -11.88 -12.18
N HIS A 56 9.02 -10.62 -11.89
CA HIS A 56 7.70 -10.24 -11.35
C HIS A 56 6.52 -10.58 -12.28
N THR A 57 6.79 -11.02 -13.51
CA THR A 57 5.80 -11.43 -14.51
C THR A 57 6.04 -12.84 -15.06
N ALA A 58 6.74 -13.71 -14.30
CA ALA A 58 7.07 -15.08 -14.74
C ALA A 58 5.83 -15.96 -15.08
N ASP A 59 4.64 -15.54 -14.65
CA ASP A 59 3.35 -16.18 -14.95
C ASP A 59 2.53 -15.44 -16.02
N GLY A 60 3.10 -14.42 -16.66
CA GLY A 60 2.44 -13.56 -17.65
C GLY A 60 1.51 -12.50 -17.06
N ARG A 61 1.46 -12.36 -15.73
CA ARG A 61 0.60 -11.40 -15.04
C ARG A 61 1.42 -10.37 -14.27
N THR A 62 0.81 -9.22 -14.00
CA THR A 62 1.30 -8.28 -12.98
C THR A 62 0.90 -8.77 -11.58
N PRO A 63 1.53 -8.28 -10.50
CA PRO A 63 1.09 -8.58 -9.13
C PRO A 63 -0.39 -8.27 -8.88
N ALA A 64 -0.90 -7.17 -9.44
CA ALA A 64 -2.30 -6.78 -9.36
C ALA A 64 -3.21 -7.83 -10.02
N GLN A 65 -2.92 -8.19 -11.27
CA GLN A 65 -3.68 -9.22 -11.99
C GLN A 65 -3.66 -10.59 -11.27
N ARG A 66 -2.55 -10.93 -10.60
CA ARG A 66 -2.47 -12.14 -9.76
C ARG A 66 -3.40 -12.05 -8.56
N ALA A 67 -3.39 -10.94 -7.83
CA ALA A 67 -4.29 -10.72 -6.69
C ALA A 67 -5.76 -10.75 -7.13
N GLU A 68 -6.10 -10.12 -8.26
CA GLU A 68 -7.44 -10.13 -8.84
C GLU A 68 -7.88 -11.56 -9.23
N SER A 69 -6.99 -12.37 -9.78
CA SER A 69 -7.29 -13.76 -10.21
C SER A 69 -7.72 -14.69 -9.07
N VAL A 70 -7.35 -14.36 -7.83
CA VAL A 70 -7.77 -15.09 -6.62
C VAL A 70 -8.94 -14.41 -5.90
N GLY A 71 -9.55 -13.39 -6.51
CA GLY A 71 -10.71 -12.66 -5.99
C GLY A 71 -10.38 -11.51 -5.05
N TYR A 72 -9.10 -11.16 -4.86
CA TYR A 72 -8.71 -10.04 -4.01
C TYR A 72 -8.94 -8.71 -4.72
N LYS A 73 -10.07 -8.06 -4.41
CA LYS A 73 -10.36 -6.70 -4.88
C LYS A 73 -9.52 -5.71 -4.10
N HIS A 74 -8.64 -5.01 -4.79
CA HIS A 74 -7.69 -4.09 -4.18
C HIS A 74 -7.84 -2.68 -4.73
N CYS A 75 -7.23 -1.74 -4.02
CA CYS A 75 -6.96 -0.43 -4.59
C CYS A 75 -5.45 -0.10 -4.59
N ASP A 76 -4.65 -0.83 -3.81
CA ASP A 76 -3.18 -0.77 -3.84
C ASP A 76 -2.62 -2.19 -3.69
N ILE A 77 -1.54 -2.47 -4.43
CA ILE A 77 -0.82 -3.75 -4.45
C ILE A 77 0.67 -3.47 -4.59
N ALA A 78 1.49 -4.22 -3.86
CA ALA A 78 2.93 -4.27 -4.06
C ALA A 78 3.46 -5.70 -3.91
N GLU A 79 4.63 -5.98 -4.48
CA GLU A 79 5.27 -7.30 -4.42
C GLU A 79 6.76 -7.18 -4.11
N ASN A 80 7.24 -8.04 -3.21
CA ASN A 80 8.66 -8.34 -3.08
C ASN A 80 8.92 -9.77 -3.55
N LEU A 81 10.06 -9.98 -4.21
CA LEU A 81 10.49 -11.27 -4.74
C LEU A 81 11.96 -11.50 -4.34
N ALA A 82 12.27 -12.67 -3.80
CA ALA A 82 13.64 -13.07 -3.46
C ALA A 82 13.95 -14.46 -4.01
N MET A 83 15.23 -14.68 -4.31
CA MET A 83 15.79 -16.00 -4.61
C MET A 83 17.01 -16.21 -3.73
N ASP A 84 16.93 -17.21 -2.84
CA ASP A 84 17.99 -17.56 -1.92
C ASP A 84 18.53 -18.95 -2.26
N GLN A 85 19.85 -19.08 -2.37
CA GLN A 85 20.51 -20.33 -2.72
C GLN A 85 21.67 -20.61 -1.76
N ASN A 86 21.67 -21.78 -1.14
CA ASN A 86 22.74 -22.22 -0.25
C ASN A 86 22.98 -23.73 -0.43
N ILE A 87 24.24 -24.12 -0.64
CA ILE A 87 24.63 -25.51 -0.85
C ILE A 87 24.36 -26.40 0.38
N GLY A 88 24.46 -25.83 1.59
CA GLY A 88 24.13 -26.52 2.84
C GLY A 88 22.63 -26.60 3.14
N GLY A 89 21.80 -25.95 2.32
CA GLY A 89 20.39 -25.71 2.61
C GLY A 89 20.20 -24.53 3.56
N PHE A 90 18.98 -24.42 4.08
CA PHE A 90 18.61 -23.42 5.08
C PHE A 90 17.81 -24.11 6.18
N ASP A 91 18.01 -23.71 7.43
CA ASP A 91 16.96 -23.90 8.42
C ASP A 91 15.80 -22.91 8.19
N THR A 92 14.67 -23.18 8.82
CA THR A 92 13.44 -22.41 8.68
C THR A 92 13.62 -20.92 9.03
N GLY A 93 14.31 -20.61 10.13
CA GLY A 93 14.49 -19.23 10.56
C GLY A 93 15.49 -18.49 9.66
N GLN A 94 16.57 -19.16 9.27
CA GLN A 94 17.62 -18.62 8.43
C GLN A 94 17.08 -18.19 7.06
N LEU A 95 16.22 -18.98 6.42
CA LEU A 95 15.65 -18.59 5.12
C LEU A 95 14.79 -17.33 5.24
N ALA A 96 13.98 -17.21 6.30
CA ALA A 96 13.18 -16.01 6.54
C ALA A 96 14.06 -14.77 6.78
N VAL A 97 15.12 -14.89 7.60
CA VAL A 97 16.08 -13.81 7.85
C VAL A 97 16.76 -13.36 6.56
N GLN A 98 17.18 -14.29 5.69
CA GLN A 98 17.84 -13.96 4.43
C GLN A 98 16.92 -13.17 3.50
N ALA A 99 15.67 -13.62 3.34
CA ALA A 99 14.69 -12.92 2.50
C ALA A 99 14.44 -11.49 3.02
N ILE A 100 14.18 -11.33 4.33
CA ILE A 100 13.94 -10.01 4.95
C ILE A 100 15.16 -9.09 4.82
N ALA A 101 16.36 -9.60 5.13
CA ALA A 101 17.57 -8.81 5.01
C ALA A 101 17.84 -8.38 3.57
N GLY A 102 17.63 -9.28 2.60
CA GLY A 102 17.74 -8.99 1.17
C GLY A 102 16.79 -7.87 0.74
N TRP A 103 15.51 -7.94 1.12
CA TRP A 103 14.54 -6.89 0.81
C TRP A 103 14.84 -5.57 1.52
N MET A 104 15.25 -5.59 2.78
CA MET A 104 15.57 -4.36 3.52
C MET A 104 16.83 -3.64 3.02
N ASN A 105 17.78 -4.38 2.45
CA ASN A 105 18.96 -3.83 1.80
C ASN A 105 18.69 -3.30 0.38
N SER A 106 17.49 -3.53 -0.16
CA SER A 106 17.09 -3.09 -1.49
C SER A 106 16.07 -1.95 -1.39
N PRO A 107 16.40 -0.71 -1.81
CA PRO A 107 15.49 0.43 -1.65
C PRO A 107 14.08 0.23 -2.22
N PRO A 108 13.89 -0.36 -3.41
CA PRO A 108 12.55 -0.64 -3.93
C PRO A 108 11.75 -1.64 -3.07
N HIS A 109 12.37 -2.72 -2.60
CA HIS A 109 11.69 -3.73 -1.79
C HIS A 109 11.38 -3.21 -0.37
N ARG A 110 12.33 -2.48 0.22
CA ARG A 110 12.13 -1.78 1.49
C ARG A 110 10.96 -0.79 1.43
N ALA A 111 10.80 -0.09 0.31
CA ALA A 111 9.67 0.83 0.12
C ALA A 111 8.31 0.11 0.16
N ASN A 112 8.24 -1.15 -0.30
CA ASN A 112 7.02 -1.96 -0.20
C ASN A 112 6.72 -2.40 1.23
N ILE A 113 7.73 -2.87 1.97
CA ILE A 113 7.59 -3.25 3.40
C ILE A 113 7.10 -2.06 4.23
N LEU A 114 7.63 -0.86 3.95
CA LEU A 114 7.30 0.39 4.66
C LEU A 114 6.13 1.15 4.05
N ARG A 115 5.40 0.55 3.09
CA ARG A 115 4.29 1.21 2.43
C ARG A 115 3.14 1.44 3.41
N ALA A 116 2.79 2.70 3.63
CA ALA A 116 1.75 3.08 4.60
C ALA A 116 0.32 2.82 4.08
N SER A 117 0.15 2.73 2.76
CA SER A 117 -1.16 2.56 2.12
C SER A 117 -1.68 1.13 2.11
N VAL A 118 -0.90 0.15 2.55
CA VAL A 118 -1.30 -1.28 2.62
C VAL A 118 -1.59 -1.70 4.06
N SER A 119 -2.57 -2.59 4.22
CA SER A 119 -3.00 -3.13 5.51
C SER A 119 -2.97 -4.65 5.58
N GLU A 120 -2.75 -5.32 4.45
CA GLU A 120 -2.79 -6.78 4.35
C GLU A 120 -1.55 -7.34 3.66
N ILE A 121 -1.18 -8.57 4.03
CA ILE A 121 -0.01 -9.28 3.49
C ILE A 121 -0.37 -10.74 3.18
N GLY A 122 0.25 -11.28 2.15
CA GLY A 122 0.32 -12.71 1.89
C GLY A 122 1.73 -13.11 1.51
N VAL A 123 2.24 -14.20 2.08
CA VAL A 123 3.60 -14.70 1.80
C VAL A 123 3.49 -16.09 1.19
N GLY A 124 4.36 -16.36 0.23
CA GLY A 124 4.51 -17.68 -0.37
C GLY A 124 5.97 -18.03 -0.57
N VAL A 125 6.34 -19.27 -0.22
CA VAL A 125 7.70 -19.78 -0.44
C VAL A 125 7.64 -21.09 -1.23
N ALA A 126 8.53 -21.23 -2.21
CA ALA A 126 8.64 -22.45 -3.02
C ALA A 126 10.10 -22.87 -3.21
N ARG A 127 10.36 -24.16 -3.23
CA ARG A 127 11.68 -24.72 -3.55
C ARG A 127 11.80 -24.94 -5.07
N ALA A 128 12.86 -24.39 -5.66
CA ALA A 128 13.19 -24.66 -7.07
C ALA A 128 13.80 -26.08 -7.22
N PRO A 129 13.57 -26.76 -8.36
CA PRO A 129 14.20 -28.03 -8.64
C PRO A 129 15.72 -27.87 -8.82
N GLY A 130 16.45 -28.94 -8.52
CA GLY A 130 17.91 -28.99 -8.66
C GLY A 130 18.63 -29.50 -7.42
N VAL A 131 19.91 -29.82 -7.61
CA VAL A 131 20.76 -30.40 -6.55
C VAL A 131 21.14 -29.37 -5.50
N LYS A 132 21.35 -28.11 -5.90
CA LYS A 132 21.61 -27.00 -4.98
C LYS A 132 20.28 -26.43 -4.47
N PRO A 133 20.01 -26.46 -3.14
CA PRO A 133 18.80 -25.89 -2.57
C PRO A 133 18.67 -24.41 -2.94
N LYS A 134 17.56 -24.09 -3.59
CA LYS A 134 17.19 -22.74 -4.00
C LYS A 134 15.72 -22.53 -3.66
N PHE A 135 15.43 -21.41 -3.03
CA PHE A 135 14.10 -21.06 -2.57
C PHE A 135 13.69 -19.71 -3.17
N ILE A 136 12.42 -19.62 -3.56
CA ILE A 136 11.78 -18.40 -4.02
C ILE A 136 10.82 -17.96 -2.94
N SER A 137 11.00 -16.73 -2.45
CA SER A 137 10.11 -16.11 -1.48
C SER A 137 9.39 -14.93 -2.14
N VAL A 138 8.08 -14.84 -1.92
CA VAL A 138 7.21 -13.77 -2.45
C VAL A 138 6.43 -13.16 -1.30
N GLU A 139 6.50 -11.84 -1.15
CA GLU A 139 5.53 -11.08 -0.34
C GLU A 139 4.59 -10.32 -1.28
N LEU A 140 3.28 -10.48 -1.09
CA LEU A 140 2.26 -9.64 -1.67
C LEU A 140 1.66 -8.76 -0.59
N PHE A 141 1.72 -7.45 -0.80
CA PHE A 141 1.09 -6.45 0.05
C PHE A 141 -0.18 -5.94 -0.62
N GLY A 142 -1.24 -5.72 0.15
CA GLY A 142 -2.50 -5.23 -0.39
C GLY A 142 -3.24 -4.26 0.50
N GLN A 143 -3.94 -3.36 -0.17
CA GLN A 143 -5.01 -2.55 0.42
C GLN A 143 -6.34 -2.95 -0.21
N PRO A 144 -7.30 -3.46 0.57
CA PRO A 144 -8.55 -3.93 0.01
C PRO A 144 -9.34 -2.74 -0.57
N ALA A 145 -10.08 -2.98 -1.65
CA ALA A 145 -10.84 -1.92 -2.33
C ALA A 145 -11.86 -1.22 -1.41
N SER A 146 -12.34 -1.91 -0.37
CA SER A 146 -13.22 -1.36 0.67
C SER A 146 -12.59 -0.23 1.49
N LYS A 147 -11.26 -0.09 1.47
CA LYS A 147 -10.53 0.99 2.14
C LYS A 147 -10.27 2.19 1.24
N MET A 148 -10.64 2.13 -0.04
CA MET A 148 -10.57 3.30 -0.91
C MET A 148 -11.49 4.39 -0.38
N VAL A 149 -10.93 5.57 -0.18
CA VAL A 149 -11.68 6.77 0.23
C VAL A 149 -11.91 7.61 -1.02
N THR A 150 -13.18 7.81 -1.37
CA THR A 150 -13.58 8.73 -2.42
C THR A 150 -14.38 9.88 -1.82
N PHE A 151 -13.88 11.11 -1.94
CA PHE A 151 -14.56 12.30 -1.41
C PHE A 151 -14.59 13.42 -2.46
N GLN A 152 -15.45 14.39 -2.25
CA GLN A 152 -15.58 15.55 -3.11
C GLN A 152 -15.32 16.82 -2.32
N ILE A 153 -14.59 17.76 -2.92
CA ILE A 153 -14.40 19.11 -2.40
C ILE A 153 -15.10 20.07 -3.36
N LYS A 154 -15.88 21.00 -2.85
CA LYS A 154 -16.56 22.04 -3.63
C LYS A 154 -16.29 23.41 -3.03
N ASN A 155 -15.74 24.32 -3.83
CA ASN A 155 -15.59 25.71 -3.42
C ASN A 155 -16.80 26.52 -3.91
N VAL A 156 -17.66 26.93 -2.98
CA VAL A 156 -18.72 27.93 -3.23
C VAL A 156 -18.39 29.27 -2.57
N ALA A 157 -17.22 29.41 -1.96
CA ALA A 157 -16.70 30.70 -1.57
C ALA A 157 -16.39 31.54 -2.81
N LYS A 158 -16.54 32.85 -2.68
CA LYS A 158 -16.29 33.82 -3.76
C LYS A 158 -14.80 34.16 -3.89
N MET A 159 -13.92 33.27 -3.43
CA MET A 159 -12.47 33.45 -3.46
C MET A 159 -11.76 32.14 -3.78
N GLU A 160 -10.56 32.27 -4.35
CA GLU A 160 -9.68 31.13 -4.60
C GLU A 160 -9.11 30.62 -3.28
N LEU A 161 -9.14 29.29 -3.13
CA LEU A 161 -8.55 28.57 -2.02
C LEU A 161 -7.48 27.63 -2.56
N THR A 162 -6.62 27.15 -1.69
CA THR A 162 -5.75 26.02 -1.97
C THR A 162 -6.12 24.86 -1.07
N TYR A 163 -5.85 23.64 -1.52
CA TYR A 163 -5.92 22.48 -0.64
C TYR A 163 -4.77 21.53 -0.88
N SER A 164 -4.36 20.84 0.17
CA SER A 164 -3.43 19.73 0.08
C SER A 164 -4.08 18.42 0.50
N TYR A 165 -3.66 17.34 -0.16
CA TYR A 165 -3.96 15.97 0.24
C TYR A 165 -2.65 15.17 0.25
N GLY A 166 -2.20 14.84 1.47
CA GLY A 166 -0.82 14.38 1.66
C GLY A 166 0.19 15.45 1.23
N ASN A 167 1.15 15.07 0.39
CA ASN A 167 2.24 15.95 -0.04
C ASN A 167 1.93 16.75 -1.32
N ARG A 168 0.70 16.66 -1.85
CA ARG A 168 0.29 17.34 -3.08
C ARG A 168 -0.63 18.50 -2.72
N SER A 169 -0.35 19.67 -3.30
CA SER A 169 -1.16 20.88 -3.16
C SER A 169 -1.79 21.24 -4.50
N TYR A 170 -2.99 21.82 -4.46
CA TYR A 170 -3.80 22.15 -5.62
C TYR A 170 -4.57 23.45 -5.39
N ASP A 171 -4.76 24.19 -6.47
CA ASP A 171 -5.65 25.35 -6.48
C ASP A 171 -7.12 24.91 -6.58
N LEU A 172 -7.98 25.66 -5.91
CA LEU A 172 -9.42 25.43 -5.87
C LEU A 172 -10.15 26.75 -6.09
N LYS A 173 -10.36 27.07 -7.36
CA LYS A 173 -11.04 28.28 -7.81
C LYS A 173 -12.52 28.32 -7.36
N PRO A 174 -13.13 29.52 -7.25
CA PRO A 174 -14.56 29.66 -6.99
C PRO A 174 -15.40 28.84 -7.97
N GLY A 175 -16.43 28.16 -7.46
CA GLY A 175 -17.35 27.33 -8.24
C GLY A 175 -16.83 25.94 -8.59
N VAL A 176 -15.53 25.65 -8.41
CA VAL A 176 -14.94 24.37 -8.78
C VAL A 176 -15.30 23.27 -7.79
N SER A 177 -15.57 22.08 -8.35
CA SER A 177 -15.71 20.83 -7.60
C SER A 177 -14.67 19.82 -8.06
N VAL A 178 -13.98 19.18 -7.12
CA VAL A 178 -12.98 18.13 -7.40
C VAL A 178 -13.36 16.85 -6.66
N VAL A 179 -13.30 15.72 -7.35
CA VAL A 179 -13.47 14.40 -6.74
C VAL A 179 -12.09 13.76 -6.57
N HIS A 180 -11.78 13.33 -5.36
CA HIS A 180 -10.57 12.59 -5.02
C HIS A 180 -10.90 11.13 -4.75
N SER A 181 -10.00 10.24 -5.14
CA SER A 181 -10.01 8.83 -4.76
C SER A 181 -8.60 8.41 -4.36
N SER A 182 -8.46 7.81 -3.19
CA SER A 182 -7.16 7.39 -2.66
C SER A 182 -7.27 6.10 -1.85
N CYS A 183 -6.22 5.30 -1.91
CA CYS A 183 -6.04 4.10 -1.08
C CYS A 183 -5.38 4.38 0.26
N SER A 184 -4.62 5.47 0.33
CA SER A 184 -4.04 5.97 1.55
C SER A 184 -4.96 7.03 2.13
N GLN A 185 -5.36 6.84 3.38
CA GLN A 185 -6.05 7.88 4.13
C GLN A 185 -5.00 8.93 4.53
N GLN A 186 -5.14 10.13 4.00
CA GLN A 186 -4.23 11.25 4.27
C GLN A 186 -5.04 12.44 4.75
N GLN A 187 -4.35 13.41 5.34
CA GLN A 187 -4.97 14.63 5.79
C GLN A 187 -5.31 15.52 4.60
N LEU A 188 -6.54 16.05 4.59
CA LEU A 188 -6.97 17.13 3.73
C LEU A 188 -6.82 18.44 4.51
N VAL A 189 -6.02 19.36 3.98
CA VAL A 189 -5.88 20.71 4.54
C VAL A 189 -6.38 21.71 3.52
N ILE A 190 -7.26 22.62 3.94
CA ILE A 190 -7.74 23.73 3.12
C ILE A 190 -7.10 25.00 3.63
N THR A 191 -6.53 25.79 2.74
CA THR A 191 -5.83 27.03 3.05
C THR A 191 -6.39 28.19 2.25
N LYS A 192 -6.56 29.32 2.94
CA LYS A 192 -6.78 30.62 2.33
C LYS A 192 -5.41 31.19 1.96
N PRO A 193 -5.14 31.55 0.69
CA PRO A 193 -3.93 32.26 0.32
C PRO A 193 -3.83 33.57 1.11
N GLY A 194 -2.61 33.92 1.52
CA GLY A 194 -2.31 35.21 2.12
C GLY A 194 -2.37 36.34 1.10
N GLY A 195 -2.54 37.57 1.58
CA GLY A 195 -2.39 38.78 0.77
C GLY A 195 -0.94 39.25 0.72
N PHE A 196 -0.70 40.43 0.13
CA PHE A 196 0.63 41.01 0.01
C PHE A 196 1.38 41.20 1.36
N PHE A 197 0.63 41.31 2.45
CA PHE A 197 1.14 41.51 3.81
C PHE A 197 0.71 40.41 4.80
N SER A 198 0.10 39.32 4.33
CA SER A 198 -0.35 38.23 5.22
C SER A 198 0.04 36.86 4.70
N SER A 199 0.26 35.92 5.62
CA SER A 199 0.57 34.53 5.29
C SER A 199 -0.72 33.75 4.96
N ALA A 200 -0.55 32.62 4.28
CA ALA A 200 -1.64 31.68 4.08
C ALA A 200 -2.18 31.18 5.44
N THR A 201 -3.49 31.06 5.54
CA THR A 201 -4.18 30.65 6.78
C THR A 201 -4.90 29.32 6.57
N GLU A 202 -4.76 28.40 7.50
CA GLU A 202 -5.50 27.13 7.51
C GLU A 202 -6.97 27.38 7.86
N ILE A 203 -7.87 26.96 6.97
CA ILE A 203 -9.33 27.05 7.16
C ILE A 203 -9.86 25.77 7.80
N ALA A 204 -9.35 24.63 7.36
CA ALA A 204 -9.81 23.32 7.81
C ALA A 204 -8.72 22.28 7.64
N LYS A 205 -8.72 21.31 8.54
CA LYS A 205 -7.83 20.16 8.53
C LYS A 205 -8.62 18.94 8.98
N VAL A 206 -8.86 18.01 8.06
CA VAL A 206 -9.71 16.84 8.30
C VAL A 206 -9.09 15.58 7.70
N MET A 207 -9.48 14.43 8.23
CA MET A 207 -9.24 13.14 7.57
C MET A 207 -10.48 12.83 6.72
N PRO A 208 -10.39 12.83 5.38
CA PRO A 208 -11.56 12.63 4.54
C PRO A 208 -12.23 11.28 4.76
N GLU A 209 -13.56 11.29 4.81
CA GLU A 209 -14.37 10.09 4.90
C GLU A 209 -14.87 9.66 3.52
N ASN A 210 -15.09 8.35 3.37
CA ASN A 210 -15.54 7.80 2.10
C ASN A 210 -16.97 8.28 1.79
N LYS A 211 -17.20 8.69 0.55
CA LYS A 211 -18.45 9.27 0.04
C LYS A 211 -18.85 10.56 0.76
N GLN A 212 -17.89 11.35 1.24
CA GLN A 212 -18.18 12.66 1.82
C GLN A 212 -18.02 13.80 0.81
N LEU A 213 -18.87 14.81 0.93
CA LEU A 213 -18.78 16.11 0.26
C LEU A 213 -18.37 17.18 1.27
N TYR A 214 -17.26 17.85 0.99
CA TYR A 214 -16.74 18.99 1.72
C TYR A 214 -17.02 20.26 0.93
N THR A 215 -17.93 21.09 1.42
CA THR A 215 -18.31 22.36 0.78
C THR A 215 -17.69 23.53 1.53
N LEU A 216 -16.89 24.34 0.84
CA LEU A 216 -16.29 25.56 1.36
C LEU A 216 -17.22 26.72 1.01
N LYS A 217 -17.91 27.28 2.00
CA LYS A 217 -18.90 28.33 1.80
C LYS A 217 -18.61 29.55 2.68
N PRO A 218 -19.01 30.76 2.28
CA PRO A 218 -18.84 31.94 3.12
C PRO A 218 -19.74 31.81 4.36
N ASN A 219 -19.19 32.14 5.53
CA ASN A 219 -19.95 32.34 6.76
C ASN A 219 -20.57 33.76 6.77
N ALA A 220 -21.17 34.16 7.90
CA ALA A 220 -21.79 35.49 8.04
C ALA A 220 -20.81 36.66 7.86
N SER A 221 -19.52 36.47 8.13
CA SER A 221 -18.46 37.47 7.89
C SER A 221 -17.84 37.38 6.50
N GLY A 222 -18.34 36.49 5.63
CA GLY A 222 -17.80 36.26 4.28
C GLY A 222 -16.55 35.38 4.25
N GLU A 223 -16.10 34.87 5.39
CA GLU A 223 -14.95 33.98 5.46
C GLU A 223 -15.30 32.54 5.08
N PRO A 224 -14.42 31.83 4.35
CA PRO A 224 -14.66 30.46 3.97
C PRO A 224 -14.72 29.56 5.21
N LYS A 225 -15.79 28.77 5.31
CA LYS A 225 -15.97 27.72 6.32
C LYS A 225 -16.29 26.41 5.63
N MET A 226 -15.70 25.32 6.11
CA MET A 226 -15.99 23.98 5.63
C MET A 226 -17.27 23.44 6.27
N GLU A 227 -18.13 22.87 5.44
CA GLU A 227 -19.26 22.05 5.84
C GLU A 227 -19.19 20.68 5.19
N THR A 228 -19.79 19.71 5.87
CA THR A 228 -19.73 18.30 5.48
C THR A 228 -21.14 17.77 5.24
N ALA A 229 -21.28 16.99 4.16
CA ALA A 229 -22.51 16.28 3.84
C ALA A 229 -22.17 14.96 3.16
N ALA A 230 -23.12 14.02 3.13
CA ALA A 230 -22.98 12.84 2.30
C ALA A 230 -22.91 13.26 0.82
N ARG A 231 -21.96 12.68 0.08
CA ARG A 231 -21.85 12.88 -1.36
C ARG A 231 -23.07 12.23 -2.03
N PRO A 232 -23.80 12.97 -2.89
CA PRO A 232 -24.92 12.38 -3.62
C PRO A 232 -24.41 11.22 -4.49
N ALA A 233 -25.14 10.10 -4.48
CA ALA A 233 -24.91 9.03 -5.43
C ALA A 233 -25.05 9.61 -6.85
N LYS A 234 -24.16 9.22 -7.77
CA LYS A 234 -24.36 9.56 -9.17
C LYS A 234 -25.71 8.94 -9.59
N PRO A 235 -26.62 9.71 -10.21
CA PRO A 235 -27.86 9.14 -10.75
C PRO A 235 -27.56 8.08 -11.81
#